data_AF-A0AAD7MPX3-F1
#
_entry.id   AF-A0AAD7MPX3-F1
#
_cell.length_a   1.000
_cell.length_b   1.000
_cell.length_c   1.000
_cell.angle_alpha   90.00
_cell.angle_beta   90.00
_cell.angle_gamma   90.00
#
_symmetry.space_group_name_H-M   'P 1'
#
loop_
_entity.id
_entity.type
_entity.pdbx_description
1 polymer ?
#
loop_
_entity_poly.entity_id
_entity_poly.type
_entity_poly.pdbx_seq_one_letter_code
_entity_poly.pdbx_strand_id
1 'polypeptide(L)'
;MPNPEAHFYREIPLTTLTELPTHPPDYRTLSFGQRITLERLELMLAKITPGILSKEETDLITFIVVTREFAFAFQYSEKGSFSSEYYPDYEFPTIEHTPSKVFASTNLIS
;
A
#
# COMPACT_ATOMS: atom_id res chain seq x y z
N MET A 1 6.57 -22.55 22.01
CA MET A 1 6.87 -21.10 21.98
C MET A 1 6.77 -20.66 20.52
N PRO A 2 6.20 -19.49 20.21
CA PRO A 2 6.26 -18.94 18.85
C PRO A 2 7.73 -18.76 18.44
N ASN A 3 8.02 -18.95 17.15
CA ASN A 3 9.38 -18.79 16.65
C ASN A 3 9.76 -17.30 16.69
N PRO A 4 10.73 -16.87 17.52
CA PRO A 4 11.10 -15.45 17.61
C PRO A 4 11.64 -14.90 16.28
N GLU A 5 12.10 -15.77 15.37
CA GLU A 5 12.60 -15.38 14.06
C GLU A 5 11.51 -15.09 13.02
N ALA A 6 10.26 -15.50 13.28
CA ALA A 6 9.13 -15.30 12.36
C ALA A 6 8.77 -13.81 12.14
N HIS A 7 9.30 -12.91 12.95
CA HIS A 7 8.98 -11.49 12.93
C HIS A 7 10.14 -10.60 12.41
N PHE A 8 11.20 -11.18 11.86
CA PHE A 8 12.30 -10.38 11.32
C PHE A 8 11.95 -9.84 9.94
N TYR A 9 11.83 -8.50 9.86
CA TYR A 9 11.75 -7.78 8.60
C TYR A 9 13.08 -7.84 7.87
N ARG A 10 13.02 -8.02 6.54
CA ARG A 10 14.21 -7.90 5.69
C ARG A 10 14.34 -6.47 5.21
N GLU A 11 15.58 -6.01 5.04
CA GLU A 11 15.83 -4.69 4.46
C GLU A 11 15.40 -4.66 3.00
N ILE A 12 14.67 -3.59 2.64
CA ILE A 12 14.29 -3.34 1.25
C ILE A 12 15.48 -2.65 0.57
N PRO A 13 16.02 -3.19 -0.53
CA PRO A 13 17.13 -2.56 -1.22
C PRO A 13 16.72 -1.19 -1.75
N LEU A 14 17.60 -0.20 -1.55
CA LEU A 14 17.44 1.12 -2.13
C LEU A 14 17.44 1.00 -3.66
N THR A 15 16.37 1.45 -4.30
CA THR A 15 16.27 1.49 -5.76
C THR A 15 16.76 2.85 -6.26
N THR A 16 17.37 2.86 -7.44
CA THR A 16 17.74 4.10 -8.14
C THR A 16 16.50 4.94 -8.44
N LEU A 17 16.55 6.23 -8.09
CA LEU A 17 15.46 7.16 -8.39
C LEU A 17 15.33 7.34 -9.91
N THR A 18 14.10 7.39 -10.40
CA THR A 18 13.84 7.73 -11.80
C THR A 18 13.99 9.23 -11.98
N GLU A 19 14.77 9.65 -12.97
CA GLU A 19 14.88 11.05 -13.33
C GLU A 19 13.55 11.58 -13.87
N LEU A 20 13.19 12.81 -13.47
CA LEU A 20 11.99 13.47 -13.95
C LEU A 20 12.33 14.29 -15.21
N PRO A 21 11.44 14.28 -16.22
CA PRO A 21 11.64 15.12 -17.40
C PRO A 21 11.49 16.59 -17.02
N THR A 22 12.45 17.41 -17.45
CA THR A 22 12.37 18.88 -17.28
C THR A 22 11.33 19.51 -18.20
N HIS A 23 11.05 18.85 -19.33
CA HIS A 23 10.01 19.22 -20.28
C HIS A 23 9.11 17.99 -20.48
N PRO A 24 8.04 17.85 -19.69
CA PRO A 24 7.17 16.70 -19.79
C PRO A 24 6.45 16.66 -21.15
N PRO A 25 6.32 15.49 -21.78
CA PRO A 25 5.57 15.34 -23.03
C PRO A 25 4.07 15.54 -22.78
N ASP A 26 3.33 15.91 -23.83
CA ASP A 26 1.86 15.98 -23.74
C ASP A 26 1.32 14.61 -23.32
N TYR A 27 0.52 14.59 -22.26
CA TYR A 27 0.06 13.33 -21.69
C TYR A 27 -0.69 12.43 -22.66
N ARG A 28 -1.35 12.99 -23.69
CA ARG A 28 -2.10 12.23 -24.69
C ARG A 28 -1.20 11.40 -25.60
N THR A 29 0.09 11.71 -25.63
CA THR A 29 1.11 11.01 -26.44
C THR A 29 1.84 9.92 -25.67
N LEU A 30 1.57 9.78 -24.37
CA LEU A 30 2.21 8.78 -23.53
C LEU A 30 1.79 7.36 -23.93
N SER A 31 2.69 6.41 -23.68
CA SER A 31 2.38 4.99 -23.82
C SER A 31 1.64 4.51 -22.57
N PHE A 32 0.34 4.29 -22.70
CA PHE A 32 -0.52 3.82 -21.61
C PHE A 32 -0.34 2.32 -21.37
N GLY A 33 -0.34 1.93 -20.09
CA GLY A 33 -0.26 0.55 -19.66
C GLY A 33 -1.63 -0.07 -19.41
N GLN A 34 -1.63 -1.21 -18.72
CA GLN A 34 -2.86 -1.98 -18.47
C GLN A 34 -3.69 -1.37 -17.33
N ARG A 35 -3.05 -0.78 -16.31
CA ARG A 35 -3.74 -0.23 -15.13
C ARG A 35 -4.17 1.20 -15.34
N ILE A 36 -3.31 2.00 -15.95
CA ILE A 36 -3.59 3.39 -16.28
C ILE A 36 -3.83 3.50 -17.79
N THR A 37 -5.12 3.47 -18.16
CA THR A 37 -5.57 3.81 -19.51
C THR A 37 -5.80 5.32 -19.61
N LEU A 38 -5.84 5.86 -20.84
CA LEU A 38 -6.17 7.27 -21.07
C LEU A 38 -7.51 7.65 -20.44
N GLU A 39 -8.53 6.79 -20.55
CA GLU A 39 -9.84 7.02 -19.93
C GLU A 39 -9.76 7.14 -18.40
N ARG A 40 -9.08 6.20 -17.73
CA ARG A 40 -8.92 6.23 -16.27
C ARG A 40 -8.15 7.45 -15.83
N LEU A 41 -7.12 7.83 -16.57
CA LEU A 41 -6.35 9.03 -16.33
C LEU A 41 -7.20 10.29 -16.46
N GLU A 42 -7.98 10.44 -17.53
CA GLU A 42 -8.88 11.59 -17.72
C GLU A 42 -9.91 11.68 -16.58
N LEU A 43 -10.41 10.54 -16.09
CA LEU A 43 -11.26 10.50 -14.90
C LEU A 43 -10.55 10.99 -13.64
N MET A 44 -9.26 10.68 -13.48
CA MET A 44 -8.44 11.21 -12.37
C MET A 44 -8.23 12.72 -12.51
N LEU A 45 -7.85 13.19 -13.69
CA LEU A 45 -7.62 14.61 -13.97
C LEU A 45 -8.89 15.44 -13.79
N ALA A 46 -10.06 14.91 -14.15
CA ALA A 46 -11.35 15.56 -13.94
C ALA A 46 -11.72 15.78 -12.46
N LYS A 47 -11.03 15.12 -11.52
CA LYS A 47 -11.19 15.36 -10.06
C LYS A 47 -10.32 16.50 -9.55
N ILE A 48 -9.36 16.95 -10.34
CA ILE A 48 -8.50 18.08 -9.98
C ILE A 48 -9.28 19.36 -10.22
N THR A 49 -9.34 20.22 -9.20
CA THR A 49 -10.01 21.51 -9.31
C THR A 49 -9.36 22.34 -10.44
N PRO A 50 -10.16 22.93 -11.36
CA PRO A 50 -9.62 23.74 -12.44
C PRO A 50 -8.72 24.88 -11.93
N GLY A 51 -7.59 25.10 -12.58
CA GLY A 51 -6.64 26.17 -12.24
C GLY A 51 -5.65 25.84 -11.11
N ILE A 52 -5.73 24.65 -10.49
CA ILE A 52 -4.72 24.19 -9.52
C ILE A 52 -3.41 23.82 -10.21
N LEU A 53 -3.48 23.16 -11.36
CA LEU A 53 -2.31 22.73 -12.12
C LEU A 53 -2.22 23.52 -13.42
N SER A 54 -1.02 23.98 -13.74
CA SER A 54 -0.64 24.39 -15.08
C SER A 54 -0.66 23.20 -16.05
N LYS A 55 -0.53 23.48 -17.36
CA LYS A 55 -0.46 22.44 -18.37
C LYS A 55 0.78 21.56 -18.14
N GLU A 56 1.93 22.18 -17.89
CA GLU A 56 3.20 21.51 -17.67
C GLU A 56 3.18 20.64 -16.41
N GLU A 57 2.57 21.12 -15.32
CA GLU A 57 2.38 20.30 -14.11
C GLU A 57 1.43 19.13 -14.34
N THR A 58 0.39 19.32 -15.15
CA THR A 58 -0.53 18.25 -15.53
C THR A 58 0.18 17.18 -16.37
N ASP A 59 1.00 17.60 -17.33
CA ASP A 59 1.80 16.70 -18.16
C ASP A 59 2.83 15.93 -17.29
N LEU A 60 3.48 16.61 -16.35
CA LEU A 60 4.44 15.99 -15.43
C LEU A 60 3.80 14.98 -14.47
N ILE A 61 2.72 15.34 -13.79
CA ILE A 61 2.07 14.43 -12.85
C ILE A 61 1.54 13.20 -13.58
N THR A 62 1.05 13.39 -14.80
CA THR A 62 0.56 12.31 -15.63
C THR A 62 1.68 11.39 -16.10
N PHE A 63 2.82 11.94 -16.51
CA PHE A 63 4.02 11.16 -16.80
C PHE A 63 4.40 10.25 -15.62
N ILE A 64 4.36 10.78 -14.39
CA ILE A 64 4.65 10.00 -13.17
C ILE A 64 3.61 8.90 -12.97
N VAL A 65 2.32 9.21 -13.09
CA VAL A 65 1.23 8.23 -12.90
C VAL A 65 1.34 7.08 -13.89
N VAL A 66 1.60 7.37 -15.17
CA VAL A 66 1.75 6.34 -16.22
C VAL A 66 3.03 5.53 -16.00
N THR A 67 4.16 6.19 -15.72
CA THR A 67 5.45 5.50 -15.50
C THR A 67 5.44 4.62 -14.24
N ARG A 68 4.60 4.96 -13.26
CA ARG A 68 4.44 4.25 -11.99
C ARG A 68 3.07 3.59 -11.88
N GLU A 69 2.50 3.09 -12.98
CA GLU A 69 1.09 2.63 -13.00
C GLU A 69 0.74 1.58 -11.93
N PHE A 70 1.70 0.74 -11.52
CA PHE A 70 1.50 -0.28 -10.49
C PHE A 70 1.40 0.27 -9.07
N ALA A 71 1.82 1.52 -8.84
CA ALA A 71 1.67 2.20 -7.56
C ALA A 71 0.23 2.68 -7.31
N PHE A 72 -0.59 2.77 -8.36
CA PHE A 72 -1.97 3.23 -8.28
C PHE A 72 -2.95 2.06 -8.38
N ALA A 73 -4.02 2.15 -7.60
CA ALA A 73 -5.13 1.20 -7.64
C ALA A 73 -6.41 1.95 -8.02
N PHE A 74 -6.98 1.61 -9.17
CA PHE A 74 -8.27 2.12 -9.63
C PHE A 74 -9.41 1.22 -9.13
N GLN A 75 -9.14 -0.07 -8.99
CA GLN A 75 -10.06 -1.06 -8.42
C GLN A 75 -9.48 -1.70 -7.16
N TYR A 76 -10.36 -2.24 -6.31
CA TYR A 76 -9.93 -2.89 -5.06
C TYR A 76 -8.99 -4.08 -5.29
N SER A 77 -9.16 -4.81 -6.39
CA SER A 77 -8.28 -5.92 -6.80
C SER A 77 -6.86 -5.46 -7.15
N GLU A 78 -6.67 -4.19 -7.49
CA GLU A 78 -5.37 -3.61 -7.86
C GLU A 78 -4.62 -3.06 -6.65
N LYS A 79 -5.23 -3.11 -5.44
CA LYS A 79 -4.63 -2.60 -4.21
C LYS A 79 -3.26 -3.23 -3.97
N GLY A 80 -2.33 -2.42 -3.48
CA GLY A 80 -1.02 -2.90 -3.06
C GLY A 80 -1.12 -3.92 -1.93
N SER A 81 -0.14 -4.83 -1.88
CA SER A 81 0.11 -5.70 -0.73
C SER A 81 1.60 -5.62 -0.39
N PHE A 82 1.94 -5.87 0.87
CA PHE A 82 3.33 -6.01 1.26
C PHE A 82 3.86 -7.34 0.73
N SER A 83 5.06 -7.31 0.15
CA SER A 83 5.72 -8.54 -0.28
C SER A 83 6.11 -9.36 0.94
N SER A 84 5.71 -10.64 0.94
CA SER A 84 6.04 -11.61 2.00
C SER A 84 7.54 -11.88 2.12
N GLU A 85 8.32 -11.49 1.11
CA GLU A 85 9.78 -11.51 1.17
C GLU A 85 10.32 -10.54 2.24
N TYR A 86 9.74 -9.35 2.35
CA TYR A 86 10.22 -8.29 3.25
C TYR A 86 9.38 -8.20 4.52
N TYR A 87 8.10 -8.55 4.43
CA TYR A 87 7.13 -8.53 5.53
C TYR A 87 6.52 -9.93 5.68
N PRO A 88 7.16 -10.83 6.45
CA PRO A 88 6.61 -12.17 6.68
C PRO A 88 5.25 -12.10 7.38
N ASP A 89 4.46 -13.16 7.23
CA ASP A 89 3.15 -13.26 7.86
C ASP A 89 3.27 -13.17 9.39
N TYR A 90 2.38 -12.39 10.00
CA TYR A 90 2.40 -12.17 11.44
C TYR A 90 1.78 -13.36 12.18
N GLU A 91 2.55 -14.01 13.06
CA GLU A 91 2.04 -15.03 13.99
C GLU A 91 1.51 -14.36 15.27
N PHE A 92 0.20 -14.44 15.52
CA PHE A 92 -0.37 -13.95 16.78
C PHE A 92 0.01 -14.88 17.94
N PRO A 93 0.69 -14.38 18.99
CA PRO A 93 0.98 -15.19 20.16
C PRO A 93 -0.33 -15.57 20.84
N THR A 94 -0.65 -16.86 20.87
CA THR A 94 -1.78 -17.37 21.63
C THR A 94 -1.33 -17.61 23.06
N ILE A 95 -1.97 -16.93 24.01
CA ILE A 95 -1.77 -17.18 25.45
C ILE A 95 -2.89 -18.13 25.89
N GLU A 96 -2.51 -19.28 26.43
CA GLU A 96 -3.45 -20.23 27.04
C GLU A 96 -4.20 -19.53 28.20
N HIS A 97 -5.52 -19.40 28.07
CA HIS A 97 -6.34 -18.82 29.12
C HIS A 97 -6.39 -19.77 30.31
N THR A 98 -5.92 -19.32 31.48
CA THR A 98 -6.13 -20.04 32.74
C THR A 98 -7.41 -19.54 33.40
N PRO A 99 -8.49 -20.35 33.47
CA PRO A 99 -9.68 -19.94 34.20
C PRO A 99 -9.35 -19.83 35.69
N SER A 100 -9.64 -18.66 36.27
CA SER A 100 -9.47 -18.41 37.70
C SER A 100 -10.37 -19.34 38.51
N LYS A 101 -9.79 -20.12 39.42
CA LYS A 101 -10.54 -20.94 40.38
C LYS A 101 -11.35 -20.00 41.27
N VAL A 102 -12.67 -20.03 41.15
CA VAL A 102 -13.57 -19.48 42.15
C VAL A 102 -13.41 -20.32 43.42
N PHE A 103 -12.85 -19.73 44.49
CA PHE A 103 -12.80 -20.37 45.80
C PHE A 103 -14.22 -20.41 46.38
N ALA A 104 -14.87 -21.57 46.38
CA ALA A 104 -16.09 -21.80 47.14
C ALA A 104 -15.72 -21.90 48.62
N SER A 105 -15.98 -20.86 49.40
CA SER A 105 -15.96 -20.89 50.86
C SER A 105 -17.21 -21.62 51.36
N THR A 106 -17.13 -22.94 51.52
CA THR A 106 -18.14 -23.68 52.28
C THR A 106 -17.80 -23.57 53.76
N ASN A 107 -18.64 -22.83 54.49
CA ASN A 107 -18.65 -22.75 55.95
C ASN A 107 -18.74 -24.15 56.57
N LEU A 108 -17.77 -24.51 57.42
CA LEU A 108 -17.90 -25.62 58.36
C LEU A 108 -18.64 -25.10 59.60
N ILE A 109 -19.89 -25.50 59.75
CA ILE A 109 -20.58 -25.50 61.04
C ILE A 109 -20.16 -26.79 61.75
N SER A 110 -19.54 -26.67 62.92
CA SER A 110 -19.59 -27.66 63.99
C SER A 110 -19.69 -26.94 65.33
#